data_AF-A0A2V9P2A0-F1
#
_entry.id   AF-A0A2V9P2A0-F1
#
_cell.length_a   1.000
_cell.length_b   1.000
_cell.length_c   1.000
_cell.angle_alpha   90.00
_cell.angle_beta   90.00
_cell.angle_gamma   90.00
#
_symmetry.space_group_name_H-M   'P 1'
#
loop_
_entity.id
_entity.type
_entity.pdbx_description
1 polymer ?
#
loop_
_entity_poly.entity_id
_entity_poly.type
_entity_poly.pdbx_seq_one_letter_code
_entity_poly.pdbx_strand_id
1 'polypeptide(L)'
;MKSYRSTRSLLAQVERLLATNRPSFHHSPLEAITGLLCEGRHYSWAGIYLTLDPKSSPALLQDASDLHPAQLAAAGTRKKIIIAMKIAGRELGFLNVESDRENSFGSEDRVLLERVAGLLARFLTSDGKYLVRRAAKPAPIPKAAAAA
;
A
#
# COMPACT_ATOMS: atom_id res chain seq x y z
N MET A 1 13.82 8.95 17.84
CA MET A 1 14.36 7.57 17.70
C MET A 1 13.17 6.64 17.44
N LYS A 2 13.08 5.95 16.29
CA LYS A 2 11.96 5.01 16.02
C LYS A 2 12.15 3.75 16.86
N SER A 3 11.11 3.32 17.59
CA SER A 3 11.14 2.09 18.40
C SER A 3 10.78 0.89 17.54
N TYR A 4 11.61 -0.15 17.54
CA TYR A 4 11.36 -1.37 16.79
C TYR A 4 10.22 -2.16 17.44
N ARG A 5 9.10 -2.31 16.71
CA ARG A 5 7.90 -3.03 17.17
C ARG A 5 7.91 -4.47 16.66
N SER A 6 7.53 -5.39 17.55
CA SER A 6 7.44 -6.81 17.21
C SER A 6 6.39 -7.07 16.13
N THR A 7 6.64 -8.10 15.31
CA THR A 7 5.73 -8.52 14.23
C THR A 7 4.32 -8.79 14.75
N ARG A 8 4.19 -9.47 15.90
CA ARG A 8 2.89 -9.75 16.54
C ARG A 8 2.12 -8.47 16.88
N SER A 9 2.79 -7.47 17.45
CA SER A 9 2.14 -6.22 17.86
C SER A 9 1.66 -5.42 16.64
N LEU A 10 2.48 -5.35 15.59
CA LEU A 10 2.12 -4.66 14.36
C LEU A 10 0.95 -5.34 13.65
N LEU A 11 0.97 -6.67 13.52
CA LEU A 11 -0.14 -7.40 12.92
C LEU A 11 -1.46 -7.20 13.66
N ALA A 12 -1.44 -7.27 15.00
CA ALA A 12 -2.64 -7.02 15.80
C ALA A 12 -3.19 -5.59 15.61
N GLN A 13 -2.31 -4.60 15.41
CA GLN A 13 -2.73 -3.22 15.12
C GLN A 13 -3.29 -3.07 13.70
N VAL A 14 -2.67 -3.70 12.70
CA VAL A 14 -3.20 -3.74 11.32
C VAL A 14 -4.58 -4.38 11.29
N GLU A 15 -4.75 -5.55 11.92
CA GLU A 15 -6.05 -6.24 12.01
C GLU A 15 -7.11 -5.36 12.66
N ARG A 16 -6.77 -4.68 13.77
CA ARG A 16 -7.67 -3.74 14.43
C ARG A 16 -8.08 -2.60 13.52
N LEU A 17 -7.11 -1.95 12.85
CA LEU A 17 -7.38 -0.83 11.93
C LEU A 17 -8.33 -1.24 10.80
N LEU A 18 -8.10 -2.41 10.22
CA LEU A 18 -8.95 -2.95 9.16
C LEU A 18 -10.34 -3.31 9.67
N ALA A 19 -10.45 -3.93 10.84
CA ALA A 19 -11.73 -4.34 11.43
C ALA A 19 -12.59 -3.16 11.88
N THR A 20 -11.97 -2.06 12.33
CA THR A 20 -12.70 -0.85 12.75
C THR A 20 -12.97 0.12 11.61
N ASN A 21 -12.53 -0.19 10.39
CA ASN A 21 -12.68 0.71 9.26
C ASN A 21 -14.16 1.01 8.96
N ARG A 22 -14.46 2.28 8.67
CA ARG A 22 -15.76 2.72 8.15
C ARG A 22 -15.55 3.57 6.90
N PRO A 23 -16.32 3.35 5.81
CA PRO A 23 -16.18 4.09 4.57
C PRO A 23 -16.31 5.62 4.69
N SER A 24 -16.95 6.11 5.75
CA SER A 24 -17.13 7.54 6.03
C SER A 24 -15.97 8.22 6.74
N PHE A 25 -14.92 7.49 7.14
CA PHE A 25 -13.77 8.13 7.77
C PHE A 25 -12.98 8.96 6.77
N HIS A 26 -12.66 10.20 7.16
CA HIS A 26 -11.80 11.11 6.40
C HIS A 26 -10.36 10.58 6.25
N HIS A 27 -9.95 9.64 7.10
CA HIS A 27 -8.63 9.01 7.06
C HIS A 27 -8.70 7.62 6.42
N SER A 28 -7.86 7.39 5.41
CA SER A 28 -7.79 6.09 4.73
C SER A 28 -7.17 5.02 5.66
N PRO A 29 -7.74 3.81 5.78
CA PRO A 29 -7.11 2.73 6.54
C PRO A 29 -5.79 2.28 5.91
N LEU A 30 -5.65 2.43 4.58
CA LEU A 30 -4.41 2.08 3.86
C LEU A 30 -3.26 3.00 4.25
N GLU A 31 -3.56 4.29 4.42
CA GLU A 31 -2.59 5.31 4.84
C GLU A 31 -2.19 5.13 6.31
N ALA A 32 -3.14 4.77 7.17
CA ALA A 32 -2.82 4.43 8.57
C ALA A 32 -1.88 3.22 8.66
N ILE A 33 -2.06 2.21 7.79
CA ILE A 33 -1.21 1.02 7.77
C ILE A 33 0.19 1.34 7.27
N THR A 34 0.35 2.13 6.19
CA THR A 34 1.68 2.52 5.72
C THR A 34 2.42 3.35 6.77
N GLY A 35 1.72 4.27 7.47
CA GLY A 35 2.25 4.99 8.61
C GLY A 35 2.70 4.05 9.73
N LEU A 36 1.86 3.09 10.13
CA LEU A 36 2.17 2.11 11.16
C LEU A 36 3.43 1.29 10.87
N LEU A 37 3.60 0.86 9.61
CA LEU A 37 4.80 0.14 9.15
C LEU A 37 6.05 1.02 9.25
N CYS A 38 5.96 2.26 8.75
CA CYS A 38 7.06 3.24 8.81
C CYS A 38 7.46 3.62 10.24
N GLU A 39 6.50 3.71 11.17
CA GLU A 39 6.77 4.00 12.58
C GLU A 39 7.31 2.80 13.34
N GLY A 40 6.83 1.61 13.03
CA GLY A 40 7.12 0.40 13.79
C GLY A 40 8.40 -0.31 13.41
N ARG A 41 8.97 -0.01 12.25
CA ARG A 41 10.19 -0.64 11.72
C ARG A 41 11.11 0.42 11.13
N HIS A 42 12.32 0.03 10.74
CA HIS A 42 13.29 0.94 10.11
C HIS A 42 13.01 1.17 8.61
N TYR A 43 11.74 1.37 8.28
CA TYR A 43 11.33 1.71 6.92
C TYR A 43 11.34 3.24 6.78
N SER A 44 11.87 3.72 5.66
CA SER A 44 11.83 5.14 5.30
C SER A 44 10.53 5.48 4.60
N TRP A 45 9.95 4.52 3.87
CA TRP A 45 8.71 4.71 3.13
C TRP A 45 7.94 3.40 2.97
N ALA A 46 6.62 3.50 2.86
CA ALA A 46 5.73 2.40 2.52
C ALA A 46 4.56 2.90 1.68
N GLY A 47 4.16 2.12 0.69
CA GLY A 47 3.04 2.45 -0.19
C GLY A 47 2.30 1.23 -0.69
N ILE A 48 1.05 1.45 -1.07
CA ILE A 48 0.14 0.41 -1.57
C ILE A 48 -0.29 0.82 -2.98
N TYR A 49 0.02 -0.05 -3.94
CA TYR A 49 -0.34 0.11 -5.34
C TYR A 49 -1.48 -0.84 -5.65
N LEU A 50 -2.52 -0.37 -6.32
CA LEU A 50 -3.62 -1.22 -6.77
C LEU A 50 -3.46 -1.49 -8.26
N THR A 51 -3.57 -2.76 -8.64
CA THR A 51 -3.65 -3.14 -10.05
C THR A 51 -5.08 -2.89 -10.51
N LEU A 52 -5.26 -1.89 -11.37
CA LEU A 52 -6.54 -1.60 -12.01
C LEU A 52 -6.62 -2.36 -13.34
N ASP A 53 -7.79 -2.88 -13.67
CA ASP A 53 -8.01 -3.48 -14.99
C ASP A 53 -7.90 -2.36 -16.04
N PRO A 54 -7.00 -2.47 -17.04
CA PRO A 54 -6.84 -1.45 -18.06
C PRO A 54 -8.14 -1.10 -18.79
N LYS A 55 -9.09 -2.04 -18.90
CA LYS A 55 -10.42 -1.81 -19.49
C LYS A 55 -11.32 -0.93 -18.62
N SER A 56 -11.07 -0.91 -17.31
CA SER A 56 -11.77 -0.09 -16.32
C SER A 56 -11.00 1.20 -15.98
N SER A 57 -9.73 1.29 -16.39
CA SER A 57 -8.88 2.46 -16.19
C SER A 57 -9.25 3.56 -17.19
N PRO A 58 -9.39 4.82 -16.73
CA PRO A 58 -9.48 5.98 -17.62
C PRO A 58 -8.29 6.00 -18.59
N ALA A 59 -8.49 6.51 -19.81
CA ALA A 59 -7.44 6.60 -20.83
C ALA A 59 -6.15 7.25 -20.31
N LEU A 60 -6.25 8.26 -19.43
CA LEU A 60 -5.12 8.95 -18.81
C LEU A 60 -4.25 8.05 -17.90
N LEU A 61 -4.81 6.96 -17.37
CA LEU A 61 -4.10 6.00 -16.51
C LEU A 61 -3.61 4.78 -17.28
N GLN A 62 -3.87 4.66 -18.58
CA GLN A 62 -3.42 3.50 -19.36
C GLN A 62 -1.90 3.44 -19.44
N ASP A 63 -1.23 4.56 -19.72
CA ASP A 63 0.24 4.65 -19.76
C ASP A 63 0.88 4.37 -18.40
N ALA A 64 0.19 4.71 -17.30
CA ALA A 64 0.64 4.45 -15.94
C ALA A 64 0.31 3.02 -15.45
N SER A 65 -0.61 2.31 -16.11
CA SER A 65 -1.01 0.94 -15.74
C SER A 65 0.11 -0.07 -15.99
N ASP A 66 1.07 0.26 -16.86
CA ASP A 66 2.24 -0.56 -17.15
C ASP A 66 3.42 -0.32 -16.20
N LEU A 67 3.35 0.71 -15.34
CA LEU A 67 4.42 1.03 -14.39
C LEU A 67 4.34 0.13 -13.16
N HIS A 68 5.24 -0.86 -13.09
CA HIS A 68 5.34 -1.74 -11.94
C HIS A 68 6.12 -1.02 -10.81
N PRO A 69 5.68 -1.08 -9.54
CA PRO A 69 6.39 -0.41 -8.43
C PRO A 69 7.82 -0.90 -8.22
N ALA A 70 8.23 -2.01 -8.86
CA ALA A 70 9.63 -2.44 -8.91
C ALA A 70 10.54 -1.44 -9.62
N GLN A 71 10.03 -0.73 -10.62
CA GLN A 71 10.75 0.24 -11.43
C GLN A 71 10.85 1.62 -10.77
N LEU A 72 10.07 1.85 -9.70
CA LEU A 72 10.04 3.10 -8.96
C LEU A 72 10.77 2.95 -7.61
N ALA A 73 11.44 4.00 -7.18
CA ALA A 73 12.03 4.08 -5.85
C ALA A 73 11.94 5.53 -5.36
N ALA A 74 11.67 5.69 -4.06
CA ALA A 74 11.78 6.99 -3.41
C ALA A 74 13.25 7.47 -3.39
N ALA A 75 13.43 8.79 -3.35
CA ALA A 75 14.75 9.37 -3.23
C ALA A 75 15.45 8.87 -1.95
N GLY A 76 16.69 8.39 -2.08
CA GLY A 76 17.48 7.88 -0.95
C GLY A 76 17.25 6.41 -0.60
N THR A 77 16.39 5.70 -1.35
CA THR A 77 16.18 4.26 -1.14
C THR A 77 17.45 3.45 -1.42
N ARG A 78 17.86 2.67 -0.41
CA ARG A 78 19.00 1.73 -0.48
C ARG A 78 18.55 0.30 -0.62
N LYS A 79 17.43 -0.06 0.02
CA LYS A 79 16.79 -1.38 -0.06
C LYS A 79 15.28 -1.24 -0.17
N LYS A 80 14.65 -2.19 -0.86
CA LYS A 80 13.20 -2.29 -1.00
C LYS A 80 12.72 -3.73 -0.95
N ILE A 81 11.52 -3.94 -0.42
CA ILE A 81 10.75 -5.18 -0.52
C ILE A 81 9.41 -4.86 -1.17
N ILE A 82 9.07 -5.61 -2.21
CA ILE A 82 7.75 -5.57 -2.84
C ILE A 82 7.09 -6.92 -2.63
N ILE A 83 5.91 -6.91 -2.02
CA ILE A 83 5.08 -8.09 -1.82
C ILE A 83 3.78 -7.90 -2.59
N ALA A 84 3.46 -8.86 -3.45
CA ALA A 84 2.17 -8.87 -4.13
C ALA A 84 1.03 -9.18 -3.15
N MET A 85 -0.05 -8.41 -3.26
CA MET A 85 -1.28 -8.60 -2.51
C MET A 85 -2.19 -9.52 -3.32
N LYS A 86 -2.30 -10.79 -2.90
CA LYS A 86 -2.99 -11.83 -3.65
C LYS A 86 -4.08 -12.50 -2.82
N ILE A 87 -5.19 -12.86 -3.48
CA ILE A 87 -6.24 -13.71 -2.92
C ILE A 87 -6.71 -14.72 -3.97
N ALA A 88 -6.77 -16.01 -3.62
CA ALA A 88 -7.13 -17.09 -4.53
C ALA A 88 -6.38 -17.03 -5.89
N GLY A 89 -5.08 -16.74 -5.86
CA GLY A 89 -4.25 -16.63 -7.07
C GLY A 89 -4.38 -15.32 -7.85
N ARG A 90 -5.40 -14.51 -7.58
CA ARG A 90 -5.58 -13.19 -8.20
C ARG A 90 -4.75 -12.13 -7.49
N GLU A 91 -3.97 -11.38 -8.26
CA GLU A 91 -3.27 -10.19 -7.80
C GLU A 91 -4.20 -8.97 -7.77
N LEU A 92 -4.17 -8.24 -6.66
CA LEU A 92 -4.93 -7.01 -6.45
C LEU A 92 -4.05 -5.78 -6.47
N GLY A 93 -2.73 -5.96 -6.36
CA GLY A 93 -1.78 -4.88 -6.20
C GLY A 93 -0.52 -5.31 -5.46
N PHE A 94 0.22 -4.33 -4.95
CA PHE A 94 1.50 -4.51 -4.29
C PHE A 94 1.64 -3.66 -3.03
N LEU A 95 2.20 -4.25 -1.98
CA LEU A 95 2.78 -3.54 -0.85
C LEU A 95 4.26 -3.32 -1.15
N ASN A 96 4.67 -2.05 -1.31
CA ASN A 96 6.06 -1.66 -1.50
C ASN A 96 6.56 -0.99 -0.21
N VAL A 97 7.70 -1.45 0.30
CA VAL A 97 8.35 -0.89 1.48
C VAL A 97 9.81 -0.65 1.17
N GLU A 98 10.28 0.54 1.52
CA GLU A 98 11.61 1.04 1.20
C GLU A 98 12.34 1.48 2.46
N SER A 99 13.67 1.36 2.43
CA SER A 99 14.56 1.80 3.49
C SER A 99 15.77 2.51 2.92
N ASP A 100 16.24 3.50 3.66
CA ASP A 100 17.48 4.25 3.43
C ASP A 100 18.71 3.56 4.04
N ARG A 101 18.59 2.31 4.51
CA ARG A 101 19.69 1.52 5.12
C ARG A 101 20.00 0.26 4.31
N GLU A 102 21.28 -0.12 4.24
CA GLU A 102 21.75 -1.29 3.47
C GLU A 102 21.33 -2.66 4.05
N ASN A 103 21.09 -2.76 5.37
CA ASN A 103 20.73 -4.01 6.06
C ASN A 103 19.39 -3.87 6.80
N SER A 104 18.39 -3.28 6.13
CA SER A 104 17.13 -2.87 6.76
C SER A 104 16.10 -3.96 6.96
N PHE A 105 16.23 -5.10 6.27
CA PHE A 105 15.22 -6.15 6.25
C PHE A 105 15.78 -7.49 6.71
N GLY A 106 15.24 -8.01 7.80
CA GLY A 106 15.47 -9.37 8.29
C GLY A 106 14.33 -10.32 7.92
N SER A 107 14.44 -11.57 8.38
CA SER A 107 13.40 -12.59 8.22
C SER A 107 12.05 -12.15 8.80
N GLU A 108 12.06 -11.48 9.95
CA GLU A 108 10.85 -10.97 10.58
C GLU A 108 10.14 -9.90 9.76
N ASP A 109 10.87 -9.08 8.99
CA ASP A 109 10.28 -8.07 8.11
C ASP A 109 9.54 -8.73 6.95
N ARG A 110 10.14 -9.76 6.35
CA ARG A 110 9.48 -10.51 5.30
C ARG A 110 8.19 -11.17 5.78
N VAL A 111 8.26 -11.85 6.94
CA VAL A 111 7.06 -12.49 7.55
C VAL A 111 5.98 -11.46 7.85
N LEU A 112 6.35 -10.31 8.42
CA LEU A 112 5.41 -9.22 8.69
C LEU A 112 4.74 -8.73 7.39
N LEU A 113 5.54 -8.37 6.38
CA LEU A 113 5.05 -7.78 5.14
C LEU A 113 4.18 -8.75 4.32
N GLU A 114 4.53 -10.04 4.29
CA GLU A 114 3.71 -11.08 3.66
C GLU A 114 2.35 -11.23 4.36
N ARG A 115 2.32 -11.21 5.70
CA ARG A 115 1.08 -11.26 6.47
C ARG A 115 0.22 -10.01 6.27
N VAL A 116 0.84 -8.82 6.29
CA VAL A 116 0.12 -7.55 6.03
C VAL A 116 -0.44 -7.52 4.61
N ALA A 117 0.31 -7.97 3.60
CA ALA A 117 -0.17 -8.05 2.22
C ALA A 117 -1.40 -8.97 2.10
N GLY A 118 -1.41 -10.10 2.81
CA GLY A 118 -2.57 -11.00 2.88
C GLY A 118 -3.79 -10.36 3.55
N LEU A 119 -3.60 -9.63 4.66
CA LEU A 119 -4.67 -8.91 5.35
C LEU A 119 -5.27 -7.80 4.46
N LEU A 120 -4.41 -7.03 3.80
CA LEU A 120 -4.81 -5.99 2.84
C LEU A 120 -5.60 -6.60 1.66
N ALA A 121 -5.11 -7.70 1.08
CA ALA A 121 -5.80 -8.37 -0.02
C ALA A 121 -7.21 -8.80 0.37
N ARG A 122 -7.37 -9.46 1.52
CA ARG A 122 -8.69 -9.86 2.04
C ARG A 122 -9.61 -8.66 2.23
N PHE A 123 -9.13 -7.62 2.92
CA PHE A 123 -9.90 -6.41 3.17
C PHE A 123 -10.37 -5.71 1.90
N LEU A 124 -9.48 -5.55 0.90
CA LEU A 124 -9.81 -4.87 -0.35
C LEU A 124 -10.83 -5.62 -1.21
N THR A 125 -10.99 -6.93 -0.98
CA THR A 125 -12.06 -7.72 -1.62
C THR A 125 -13.38 -7.74 -0.85
N SER A 126 -13.38 -7.35 0.44
CA SER A 126 -14.58 -7.26 1.28
C SER A 126 -14.89 -5.79 1.63
N ASP A 127 -14.67 -5.40 2.89
CA ASP A 127 -15.09 -4.14 3.48
C ASP A 127 -14.37 -2.93 2.86
N GLY A 128 -13.16 -3.14 2.34
CA GLY A 128 -12.33 -2.17 1.66
C GLY A 128 -12.64 -1.99 0.17
N LYS A 129 -13.59 -2.74 -0.41
CA LYS A 129 -13.88 -2.69 -1.86
C LYS A 129 -14.24 -1.30 -2.37
N TYR A 130 -14.79 -0.43 -1.53
CA TYR A 130 -15.07 0.96 -1.89
C TYR A 130 -13.80 1.75 -2.24
N LEU A 131 -12.65 1.43 -1.64
CA LEU A 131 -11.37 2.07 -1.94
C LEU A 131 -10.87 1.70 -3.33
N VAL A 132 -11.01 0.43 -3.71
CA VAL A 132 -10.68 -0.04 -5.07
C VAL A 132 -11.56 0.64 -6.11
N ARG A 133 -12.88 0.71 -5.84
CA ARG A 133 -13.84 1.42 -6.70
C ARG A 133 -13.55 2.92 -6.80
N ARG A 134 -13.10 3.54 -5.71
CA ARG A 134 -12.74 4.96 -5.68
C ARG A 134 -11.47 5.22 -6.49
N ALA A 135 -10.46 4.35 -6.38
CA ALA A 135 -9.22 4.45 -7.14
C ALA A 135 -9.44 4.25 -8.65
N ALA A 136 -10.42 3.44 -9.05
CA ALA A 136 -10.79 3.25 -10.45
C ALA A 136 -11.52 4.46 -11.08
N LYS A 137 -12.04 5.38 -10.26
CA LYS A 137 -12.67 6.60 -10.77
C LYS A 137 -11.61 7.68 -10.98
N PRO A 138 -11.58 8.35 -12.14
CA PRO A 138 -10.69 9.49 -12.32
C PRO A 138 -11.06 10.56 -11.31
N ALA A 139 -10.06 11.08 -10.57
CA ALA A 139 -10.26 12.29 -9.80
C ALA A 139 -10.65 13.41 -10.77
N PRO A 140 -11.64 14.27 -10.46
CA PRO A 140 -11.89 15.45 -11.27
C PRO A 140 -10.59 16.26 -11.33
N ILE A 141 -10.16 16.59 -12.55
CA ILE A 141 -9.00 17.45 -12.78
C ILE A 141 -9.24 18.73 -11.96
N PRO A 142 -8.34 19.10 -11.03
CA PRO A 142 -8.45 20.37 -10.34
C PRO A 142 -8.49 21.48 -11.38
N LYS A 143 -9.55 22.29 -11.36
CA LYS A 143 -9.81 23.40 -12.29
C LYS A 143 -8.66 24.43 -12.36
N ALA A 144 -7.67 24.32 -11.46
CA ALA A 144 -6.47 25.15 -11.40
C ALA A 144 -5.37 24.76 -12.41
N ALA A 145 -5.46 23.61 -13.09
CA ALA A 145 -4.46 23.20 -14.10
C ALA A 145 -4.88 23.50 -15.56
N ALA A 146 -6.04 24.12 -15.79
CA ALA A 146 -6.56 24.47 -17.12
C ALA A 146 -6.41 25.96 -17.48
N ALA A 147 -5.65 26.71 -16.70
CA ALA A 147 -5.30 28.10 -16.97
C ALA A 147 -3.77 28.25 -16.92
N ALA A 148 -3.12 27.82 -17.99
CA ALA A 148 -1.76 28.21 -18.37
C ALA A 148 -1.68 28.26 -19.89
#